data_AF-A0AAU8SCF0-F1
#
_entry.id   AF-A0AAU8SCF0-F1
#
_cell.length_a   1.000
_cell.length_b   1.000
_cell.length_c   1.000
_cell.angle_alpha   90.00
_cell.angle_beta   90.00
_cell.angle_gamma   90.00
#
_symmetry.space_group_name_H-M   'P 1'
#
loop_
_entity.id
_entity.type
_entity.pdbx_description
1 polymer ?
#
loop_
_entity_poly.entity_id
_entity_poly.type
_entity_poly.pdbx_seq_one_letter_code
_entity_poly.pdbx_strand_id
1 'polypeptide(L)' 'MKTIGLIGGMNWESSAEYYRLVNQHMKARLGGRRNACSIMATVCFDEIKTLQHAGEWDELGRLMQQAARPARKA' A
#
# COMPACT_ATOMS: atom_id res chain seq x y z
N MET A 1 -0.96 -4.75 18.43
CA MET A 1 -0.99 -5.18 17.01
C MET A 1 0.01 -4.32 16.26
N LYS A 2 0.81 -4.88 15.34
CA LYS A 2 1.67 -4.05 14.48
C LYS A 2 0.80 -3.38 13.41
N THR A 3 1.10 -2.14 13.08
CA THR A 3 0.48 -1.44 11.94
C THR A 3 1.10 -1.97 10.65
N ILE A 4 0.27 -2.36 9.68
CA ILE A 4 0.75 -2.75 8.35
C ILE A 4 0.84 -1.51 7.44
N GLY A 5 2.00 -1.33 6.79
CA GLY A 5 2.18 -0.36 5.72
C GLY A 5 1.88 -0.98 4.36
N LEU A 6 1.03 -0.33 3.57
CA LEU A 6 0.71 -0.72 2.20
C LEU A 6 1.12 0.41 1.26
N ILE A 7 1.82 0.08 0.17
CA ILE A 7 2.00 1.00 -0.96
C ILE A 7 1.04 0.51 -2.06
N GLY A 8 0.00 1.29 -2.31
CA GLY A 8 -1.04 1.00 -3.30
C GLY A 8 -0.99 1.96 -4.47
N GLY A 9 -1.99 1.85 -5.36
CA GLY A 9 -2.10 2.70 -6.55
C GLY A 9 -1.42 2.14 -7.79
N MET A 10 -1.06 0.85 -7.82
CA MET A 10 -0.43 0.19 -8.98
C MET A 10 -1.19 -1.06 -9.47
N ASN A 11 -2.51 -1.04 -9.67
CA ASN A 11 -3.44 0.10 -9.71
C ASN A 11 -4.22 0.30 -8.39
N TRP A 12 -5.11 1.30 -8.33
CA TRP A 12 -5.87 1.59 -7.12
C TRP A 12 -6.99 0.58 -6.87
N GLU A 13 -7.57 0.01 -7.92
CA GLU A 13 -8.64 -1.00 -7.87
C GLU A 13 -8.15 -2.24 -7.11
N SER A 14 -6.98 -2.75 -7.46
CA SER A 14 -6.36 -3.89 -6.76
C SER A 14 -5.97 -3.54 -5.31
N SER A 15 -5.60 -2.28 -5.05
CA SER A 15 -5.24 -1.83 -3.70
C SER A 15 -6.43 -1.81 -2.75
N ALA A 16 -7.62 -1.45 -3.25
CA ALA A 16 -8.87 -1.51 -2.48
C ALA A 16 -9.17 -2.94 -2.01
N GLU A 17 -8.88 -3.94 -2.85
CA GLU A 17 -9.04 -5.35 -2.49
C GLU A 17 -8.11 -5.78 -1.36
N TYR A 18 -6.85 -5.32 -1.35
CA TYR A 18 -5.93 -5.59 -0.23
C TYR A 18 -6.45 -5.02 1.08
N TYR A 19 -6.94 -3.77 1.09
CA TYR A 19 -7.53 -3.18 2.28
C TYR A 19 -8.73 -3.99 2.77
N ARG A 20 -9.63 -4.38 1.86
CA ARG A 20 -10.82 -5.18 2.19
C ARG A 20 -10.43 -6.52 2.81
N LEU A 21 -9.54 -7.26 2.16
CA LEU A 21 -9.13 -8.61 2.59
C LEU A 21 -8.44 -8.60 3.95
N VAL A 22 -7.52 -7.67 4.17
CA VAL A 22 -6.79 -7.56 5.45
C VAL A 22 -7.76 -7.29 6.61
N ASN A 23 -8.74 -6.40 6.41
CA ASN A 23 -9.74 -6.09 7.44
C ASN A 23 -10.72 -7.24 7.68
N GLN A 24 -11.17 -7.91 6.61
CA GLN A 24 -12.01 -9.11 6.74
C GLN A 24 -11.30 -10.22 7.50
N HIS A 25 -10.03 -10.46 7.21
CA HIS A 25 -9.23 -11.46 7.91
C HIS A 25 -9.06 -11.12 9.40
N MET A 26 -8.87 -9.84 9.73
CA MET A 26 -8.74 -9.41 11.12
C MET A 26 -10.05 -9.54 11.91
N LYS A 27 -11.18 -9.19 11.28
CA LYS A 27 -12.51 -9.43 11.84
C LYS A 27 -12.77 -10.92 12.04
N ALA A 28 -12.41 -11.78 11.08
CA ALA A 28 -12.59 -13.22 11.18
C ALA A 28 -11.78 -13.83 12.34
N ARG A 29 -10.55 -13.34 12.58
CA ARG A 29 -9.68 -13.85 13.66
C ARG A 29 -10.04 -13.33 15.05
N LEU A 30 -10.43 -12.07 15.18
CA LEU A 30 -10.60 -11.41 16.48
C LEU A 30 -12.06 -11.10 16.84
N GLY A 31 -12.99 -11.31 15.91
CA GLY A 31 -14.42 -11.10 16.10
C GLY A 31 -14.84 -9.62 16.23
N GLY A 32 -16.14 -9.44 16.44
CA GLY A 32 -16.74 -8.12 16.70
C GLY A 32 -16.60 -7.14 15.53
N ARG A 33 -16.22 -5.91 15.85
CA ARG A 33 -16.04 -4.79 14.91
C ARG A 33 -14.56 -4.46 14.67
N ARG A 34 -13.66 -5.41 14.92
CA ARG A 34 -12.21 -5.19 14.79
C ARG A 34 -11.77 -5.19 13.34
N ASN A 35 -10.88 -4.27 13.01
CA ASN A 35 -10.21 -4.12 11.73
C ASN A 35 -8.68 -4.17 11.95
N ALA A 36 -7.90 -4.25 10.87
CA ALA A 36 -6.45 -4.15 10.98
C ALA A 36 -6.04 -2.68 11.16
N CYS A 37 -5.00 -2.45 11.97
CA CYS A 37 -4.30 -1.17 11.97
C CYS A 37 -3.44 -1.10 10.70
N SER A 38 -3.74 -0.17 9.79
CA SER A 38 -3.03 -0.05 8.51
C SER A 38 -2.87 1.39 8.05
N ILE A 39 -1.78 1.67 7.35
CA ILE A 39 -1.56 2.90 6.58
C ILE A 39 -1.36 2.52 5.12
N MET A 40 -2.11 3.14 4.21
CA MET A 40 -1.93 2.97 2.78
C MET A 40 -1.43 4.28 2.17
N ALA A 41 -0.23 4.23 1.59
CA ALA A 41 0.28 5.29 0.73
C ALA A 41 -0.07 4.93 -0.71
N THR A 42 -0.82 5.79 -1.39
CA THR A 42 -1.24 5.56 -2.78
C THR A 42 -0.39 6.41 -3.72
N VAL A 43 0.24 5.77 -4.70
CA VAL A 43 1.03 6.46 -5.75
C VAL A 43 0.19 6.71 -7.00
N CYS A 44 0.65 7.60 -7.89
CA CYS A 44 0.07 7.78 -9.21
C CYS A 44 0.53 6.64 -10.14
N PHE A 45 -0.38 5.82 -10.64
CA PHE A 45 -0.01 4.67 -11.47
C PHE A 45 0.67 5.07 -12.79
N ASP A 46 0.24 6.17 -13.39
CA ASP A 46 0.79 6.64 -14.66
C ASP A 46 2.26 7.04 -14.53
N GLU A 47 2.65 7.64 -13.41
CA GLU A 47 4.05 7.96 -13.11
C GLU A 47 4.90 6.69 -12.99
N ILE A 48 4.39 5.67 -12.30
CA ILE A 48 5.04 4.36 -12.19
C ILE A 48 5.22 3.72 -13.56
N LYS A 49 4.15 3.70 -14.38
CA LYS A 49 4.24 3.13 -15.73
C LYS A 49 5.26 3.89 -16.57
N THR A 50 5.29 5.22 -16.49
CA THR A 50 6.25 6.04 -17.25
C THR A 50 7.68 5.65 -16.92
N LEU A 51 8.03 5.59 -15.63
CA LEU A 51 9.37 5.19 -15.19
C LEU A 51 9.71 3.73 -15.55
N GLN A 52 8.75 2.80 -15.43
CA GLN A 52 8.93 1.40 -15.83
C GLN A 52 9.24 1.25 -17.33
N HIS A 53 8.48 1.93 -18.19
CA HIS A 53 8.69 1.85 -19.64
C HIS A 53 10.01 2.50 -20.07
N ALA A 54 10.43 3.56 -19.36
CA ALA A 54 11.73 4.20 -19.58
C ALA A 54 12.92 3.40 -19.02
N GLY A 55 12.67 2.36 -18.21
CA GLY A 55 13.73 1.59 -17.55
C GLY A 55 14.42 2.34 -16.39
N GLU A 56 13.79 3.40 -15.89
CA GLU A 56 14.32 4.29 -14.84
C GLU A 56 14.08 3.69 -13.43
N TRP A 57 14.66 2.52 -13.20
CA TRP A 57 14.43 1.73 -11.98
C TRP A 57 14.95 2.40 -10.70
N ASP A 58 16.04 3.16 -10.79
CA ASP A 58 16.60 3.88 -9.64
C ASP A 58 15.63 4.95 -9.15
N GLU A 59 15.03 5.70 -10.07
CA GLU A 59 14.06 6.75 -9.73
C GLU A 59 12.75 6.15 -9.24
N LEU A 60 12.26 5.09 -9.89
CA LEU A 60 11.12 4.33 -9.40
C LEU A 60 11.36 3.81 -7.97
N GLY A 61 12.57 3.30 -7.70
CA GLY A 61 12.99 2.86 -6.38
C GLY A 61 12.99 3.98 -5.33
N ARG A 62 13.44 5.18 -5.69
CA ARG A 62 13.36 6.37 -4.81
C ARG A 62 11.91 6.76 -4.51
N LEU A 63 11.06 6.76 -5.52
CA LEU A 63 9.63 7.05 -5.38
C LEU A 63 8.96 6.05 -4.43
N MET A 64 9.21 4.74 -4.60
CA MET A 64 8.72 3.70 -3.69
C MET A 64 9.21 3.90 -2.25
N GLN A 65 10.49 4.22 -2.06
CA GLN A 65 11.04 4.48 -0.73
C GLN A 65 10.40 5.70 -0.07
N GLN A 66 10.09 6.74 -0.85
CA GLN A 66 9.42 7.93 -0.35
C GLN A 66 7.97 7.62 0.04
N ALA A 67 7.25 6.86 -0.79
CA ALA A 67 5.90 6.38 -0.49
C ALA A 67 5.84 5.49 0.77
N ALA A 68 6.91 4.76 1.08
CA ALA A 68 7.00 3.94 2.30
C ALA A 68 7.17 4.76 3.60
N ARG A 69 7.61 6.03 3.52
CA ARG A 69 7.98 6.82 4.72
C ARG A 69 6.85 7.02 5.72
N PRO A 70 5.60 7.34 5.32
CA PRO A 70 4.50 7.51 6.26
C PRO A 70 4.23 6.25 7.08
N ALA A 71 4.34 5.08 6.46
CA ALA A 71 4.11 3.80 7.13
C ALA A 71 5.26 3.36 8.07
N ARG A 72 6.48 3.84 7.85
CA ARG A 72 7.65 3.54 8.71
C ARG A 72 7.64 4.26 10.06
N LYS A 73 6.94 5.39 10.16
CA LYS A 73 6.93 6.26 11.34
C LYS A 73 5.76 5.97 12.30
N ALA A 74 4.89 5.04 11.95
CA ALA A 74 3.69 4.66 12.70
C ALA A 74 3.84 3.27 13.33
#